data_AF-A0A520CFP4-F1
#
_entry.id   AF-A0A520CFP4-F1
#
_cell.length_a   1.000
_cell.length_b   1.000
_cell.length_c   1.000
_cell.angle_alpha   90.00
_cell.angle_beta   90.00
_cell.angle_gamma   90.00
#
_symmetry.space_group_name_H-M   'P 1'
#
loop_
_entity.id
_entity.type
_entity.pdbx_description
1 polymer ?
#
loop_
_entity_poly.entity_id
_entity_poly.type
_entity_poly.pdbx_seq_one_letter_code
_entity_poly.pdbx_strand_id
1 'polypeptide(L)'
;MVKFIDTIGSSNYLADLIKGAKDNLILINPSFQFTETIKEQLISLSNQNRKVTLVLDEDTLQSEETNWLQSLIGIKTSFRKNLQSRCYLNENEAIITSTGLFDFSEQNNADMGIYISKEKDKNLYASTLAEVNELLKLSYN
;
A
#
# COMPACT_ATOMS: atom_id res chain seq x y z
N MET A 1 10.41 -4.23 -17.14
CA MET A 1 10.68 -5.62 -16.79
C MET A 1 10.04 -5.83 -15.44
N VAL A 2 9.00 -6.63 -15.47
CA VAL A 2 8.28 -7.13 -14.31
C VAL A 2 9.16 -8.18 -13.63
N LYS A 3 9.09 -8.26 -12.32
CA LYS A 3 9.73 -9.34 -11.55
C LYS A 3 8.66 -10.10 -10.79
N PHE A 4 8.74 -11.42 -10.85
CA PHE A 4 8.04 -12.25 -9.87
C PHE A 4 8.68 -12.05 -8.50
N ILE A 5 7.87 -11.99 -7.45
CA ILE A 5 8.32 -11.90 -6.07
C ILE A 5 7.65 -13.01 -5.26
N ASP A 6 8.45 -13.71 -4.46
CA ASP A 6 7.98 -14.67 -3.45
C ASP A 6 7.74 -13.95 -2.12
N THR A 7 7.31 -14.67 -1.08
CA THR A 7 7.04 -14.10 0.26
C THR A 7 8.15 -13.19 0.79
N ILE A 8 9.42 -13.61 0.66
CA ILE A 8 10.57 -12.84 1.17
C ILE A 8 10.80 -11.61 0.30
N GLY A 9 10.67 -11.77 -1.02
CA GLY A 9 10.70 -10.67 -1.98
C GLY A 9 9.64 -9.61 -1.66
N SER A 10 8.37 -10.01 -1.48
CA SER A 10 7.23 -9.12 -1.24
C SER A 10 7.49 -8.12 -0.12
N SER A 11 8.01 -8.58 1.03
CA SER A 11 8.27 -7.70 2.18
C SER A 11 9.40 -6.69 1.92
N ASN A 12 10.50 -7.13 1.29
CA ASN A 12 11.63 -6.25 0.99
C ASN A 12 11.27 -5.20 -0.07
N TYR A 13 10.65 -5.62 -1.18
CA TYR A 13 10.22 -4.71 -2.23
C TYR A 13 9.19 -3.69 -1.72
N LEU A 14 8.30 -4.10 -0.81
CA LEU A 14 7.32 -3.19 -0.23
C LEU A 14 7.96 -2.14 0.69
N ALA A 15 8.90 -2.54 1.54
CA ALA A 15 9.64 -1.60 2.38
C ALA A 15 10.42 -0.58 1.52
N ASP A 16 11.04 -1.03 0.43
CA ASP A 16 11.74 -0.16 -0.51
C ASP A 16 10.79 0.76 -1.27
N LEU A 17 9.62 0.26 -1.69
CA LEU A 17 8.56 1.04 -2.35
C LEU A 17 8.06 2.18 -1.44
N ILE A 18 7.80 1.88 -0.16
CA ILE A 18 7.36 2.88 0.82
C ILE A 18 8.45 3.96 1.03
N LYS A 19 9.71 3.54 1.20
CA LYS A 19 10.86 4.47 1.36
C LYS A 19 11.13 5.29 0.10
N GLY A 20 10.86 4.72 -1.07
CA GLY A 20 11.11 5.33 -2.37
C GLY A 20 10.09 6.40 -2.77
N ALA A 21 8.95 6.47 -2.08
CA ALA A 21 7.87 7.40 -2.40
C ALA A 21 8.27 8.86 -2.14
N LYS A 22 8.26 9.69 -3.19
CA LYS A 22 8.57 11.12 -3.10
C LYS A 22 7.33 11.98 -3.27
N ASP A 23 6.44 11.64 -4.17
CA ASP A 23 5.30 12.51 -4.48
C ASP A 23 4.00 11.95 -3.93
N ASN A 24 3.75 10.66 -4.16
CA ASN A 24 2.49 10.03 -3.80
C ASN A 24 2.71 8.54 -3.50
N LEU A 25 2.15 8.07 -2.39
CA LEU A 25 2.09 6.66 -2.03
C LEU A 25 0.64 6.24 -1.90
N ILE A 26 0.26 5.14 -2.56
CA ILE A 26 -1.07 4.54 -2.44
C ILE A 26 -0.89 3.11 -1.92
N LEU A 27 -1.53 2.81 -0.80
CA LEU A 27 -1.54 1.47 -0.20
C LEU A 27 -2.99 0.97 -0.19
N ILE A 28 -3.28 -0.06 -0.98
CA ILE A 28 -4.59 -0.70 -1.05
C ILE A 28 -4.47 -2.08 -0.43
N ASN A 29 -5.19 -2.33 0.65
CA ASN A 29 -5.24 -3.63 1.32
C ASN A 29 -6.53 -3.72 2.14
N PRO A 30 -7.25 -4.85 2.18
CA PRO A 30 -8.52 -4.94 2.92
C PRO A 30 -8.37 -4.57 4.40
N SER A 31 -7.26 -4.94 5.02
CA SER A 31 -6.92 -4.58 6.40
C SER A 31 -5.43 -4.23 6.53
N PHE A 32 -5.07 -3.48 7.57
CA PHE A 32 -3.67 -3.15 7.87
C PHE A 32 -3.37 -3.52 9.31
N GLN A 33 -2.29 -4.27 9.53
CA GLN A 33 -1.74 -4.44 10.89
C GLN A 33 -0.72 -3.33 11.14
N PHE A 34 -1.08 -2.28 11.88
CA PHE A 34 -0.17 -1.16 12.17
C PHE A 34 0.85 -1.53 13.25
N THR A 35 1.82 -2.36 12.87
CA THR A 35 3.00 -2.66 13.68
C THR A 35 3.83 -1.39 13.93
N GLU A 36 4.68 -1.41 14.96
CA GLU A 36 5.56 -0.27 15.28
C GLU A 36 6.38 0.19 14.05
N THR A 37 6.90 -0.76 13.27
CA THR A 37 7.67 -0.45 12.05
C THR A 37 6.84 0.30 11.00
N ILE A 38 5.58 -0.07 10.76
CA ILE A 38 4.72 0.66 9.83
C ILE A 38 4.38 2.03 10.39
N LYS A 39 4.07 2.11 11.69
CA LYS A 39 3.76 3.38 12.35
C LYS A 39 4.91 4.36 12.20
N GLU A 40 6.15 3.91 12.43
CA GLU A 40 7.35 4.72 12.22
C GLU A 40 7.53 5.17 10.76
N GLN A 41 7.28 4.30 9.79
CA GLN A 41 7.35 4.64 8.37
C GLN A 41 6.30 5.70 7.98
N LEU A 42 5.05 5.53 8.41
CA LEU A 42 3.97 6.49 8.14
C LEU A 42 4.23 7.83 8.84
N ILE A 43 4.72 7.82 10.08
CA ILE A 43 5.14 9.05 10.78
C ILE A 43 6.27 9.75 10.02
N SER A 44 7.27 9.01 9.54
CA SER A 44 8.38 9.57 8.75
C SER A 44 7.89 10.22 7.46
N LEU A 45 6.97 9.57 6.74
CA LEU A 45 6.34 10.12 5.53
C LEU A 45 5.50 11.36 5.84
N SER A 46 4.74 11.35 6.94
CA SER A 46 3.97 12.50 7.43
C SER A 46 4.87 13.69 7.75
N ASN A 47 5.99 13.48 8.45
CA ASN A 47 6.96 14.53 8.77
C ASN A 47 7.61 15.15 7.52
N GLN A 48 7.69 14.37 6.44
CA GLN A 48 8.16 14.84 5.14
C GLN A 48 7.04 15.47 4.28
N ASN A 49 5.82 15.62 4.80
CA ASN A 49 4.63 16.07 4.08
C ASN A 49 4.35 15.26 2.79
N ARG A 50 4.67 13.97 2.80
CA ARG A 50 4.37 13.08 1.66
C ARG A 50 2.88 12.82 1.60
N LYS A 51 2.33 12.76 0.39
CA LYS A 51 0.93 12.39 0.18
C LYS A 51 0.81 10.88 0.23
N VAL A 52 0.10 10.37 1.24
CA VAL A 52 -0.18 8.94 1.39
C VAL A 52 -1.68 8.72 1.36
N THR A 53 -2.15 7.74 0.58
CA THR A 53 -3.56 7.32 0.57
C THR A 53 -3.63 5.85 0.93
N LEU A 54 -4.29 5.55 2.04
CA LEU A 54 -4.62 4.19 2.49
C LEU A 54 -6.04 3.87 2.04
N VAL A 55 -6.23 2.74 1.37
CA VAL A 55 -7.56 2.24 0.98
C VAL A 55 -7.80 0.90 1.68
N LEU A 56 -8.81 0.85 2.54
CA LEU A 56 -9.17 -0.30 3.36
C LEU A 56 -10.58 -0.79 3.07
N ASP A 57 -10.91 -2.01 3.51
CA ASP A 57 -12.32 -2.42 3.61
C ASP A 57 -13.00 -1.64 4.75
N GLU A 58 -14.32 -1.60 4.72
CA GLU A 58 -15.12 -0.97 5.76
C GLU A 58 -14.95 -1.71 7.10
N ASP A 59 -15.07 -0.97 8.21
CA ASP A 59 -15.07 -1.51 9.59
C ASP A 59 -13.78 -2.25 10.02
N THR A 60 -12.67 -2.14 9.28
CA THR A 60 -11.41 -2.82 9.64
C THR A 60 -10.51 -2.04 10.59
N LEU A 61 -10.76 -0.74 10.77
CA LEU A 61 -9.96 0.13 11.65
C LEU A 61 -10.59 0.27 13.02
N GLN A 62 -9.78 0.13 14.07
CA GLN A 62 -10.22 0.50 15.42
C GLN A 62 -10.23 2.02 15.61
N SER A 63 -10.99 2.50 16.60
CA SER A 63 -11.09 3.93 16.91
C SER A 63 -9.73 4.57 17.23
N GLU A 64 -8.84 3.84 17.91
CA GLU A 64 -7.50 4.32 18.22
C GLU A 64 -6.64 4.51 16.95
N GLU A 65 -6.67 3.53 16.05
CA GLU A 65 -5.94 3.58 14.78
C GLU A 65 -6.48 4.68 13.87
N THR A 66 -7.79 4.86 13.85
CA THR A 66 -8.46 5.93 13.09
C THR A 66 -7.99 7.30 13.58
N ASN A 67 -8.03 7.53 14.90
CA ASN A 67 -7.59 8.79 15.50
C ASN A 67 -6.10 9.05 15.25
N TRP A 68 -5.27 8.00 15.35
CA TRP A 68 -3.84 8.09 15.07
C TRP A 68 -3.58 8.46 13.61
N LEU A 69 -4.20 7.79 12.64
CA LEU A 69 -4.05 8.11 11.22
C LEU A 69 -4.49 9.54 10.91
N GLN A 70 -5.60 9.99 11.48
CA GLN A 70 -6.11 11.36 11.30
C GLN A 70 -5.16 12.42 11.89
N SER A 71 -4.32 12.07 12.85
CA SER A 71 -3.31 12.98 13.41
C SER A 71 -2.10 13.20 12.49
N LEU A 72 -1.91 12.35 11.47
CA LEU A 72 -0.76 12.39 10.58
C LEU A 72 -1.04 13.30 9.36
N ILE A 73 -0.13 14.24 9.12
CA ILE A 73 -0.26 15.21 8.03
C ILE A 73 0.06 14.52 6.70
N GLY A 74 -0.76 14.77 5.68
CA GLY A 74 -0.55 14.22 4.33
C GLY A 74 -1.02 12.77 4.16
N ILE A 75 -1.44 12.10 5.24
CA ILE A 75 -2.02 10.76 5.21
C ILE A 75 -3.54 10.86 5.13
N LYS A 76 -4.12 10.16 4.16
CA LYS A 76 -5.57 10.05 3.97
C LYS A 76 -5.97 8.59 4.05
N THR A 77 -7.09 8.36 4.71
CA THR A 77 -7.72 7.05 4.78
C THR A 77 -9.00 7.10 3.95
N SER A 78 -9.18 6.07 3.12
CA SER A 78 -10.40 5.86 2.33
C SER A 78 -10.86 4.41 2.50
N PHE A 79 -12.15 4.19 2.36
CA PHE A 79 -12.82 2.91 2.57
C PHE A 79 -13.52 2.45 1.30
N ARG A 80 -13.55 1.13 1.10
CA ARG A 80 -14.20 0.48 -0.03
C ARG A 80 -14.83 -0.83 0.40
N LYS A 81 -16.16 -0.91 0.34
CA LYS A 81 -16.90 -2.16 0.57
C LYS A 81 -16.43 -3.29 -0.33
N ASN A 82 -16.24 -4.47 0.28
CA ASN A 82 -15.82 -5.70 -0.40
C ASN A 82 -14.46 -5.58 -1.09
N LEU A 83 -13.53 -4.85 -0.46
CA LEU A 83 -12.18 -4.74 -0.98
C LEU A 83 -11.43 -6.07 -0.79
N GLN A 84 -10.89 -6.62 -1.89
CA GLN A 84 -10.01 -7.80 -1.85
C GLN A 84 -8.66 -7.56 -2.52
N SER A 85 -8.53 -6.43 -3.22
CA SER A 85 -7.32 -6.06 -3.95
C SER A 85 -6.18 -5.74 -2.98
N ARG A 86 -4.98 -6.17 -3.34
CA ARG A 86 -3.74 -5.83 -2.64
C ARG A 86 -2.77 -5.26 -3.64
N CYS A 87 -2.63 -3.94 -3.57
CA CYS A 87 -1.81 -3.20 -4.50
C CYS A 87 -1.15 -2.02 -3.79
N TYR A 88 0.14 -1.89 -3.99
CA TYR A 88 0.96 -0.85 -3.39
C TYR A 88 1.71 -0.15 -4.51
N LEU A 89 1.64 1.18 -4.59
CA LEU A 89 2.38 1.90 -5.62
C LEU A 89 2.82 3.29 -5.17
N ASN A 90 3.97 3.70 -5.68
CA ASN A 90 4.44 5.09 -5.65
C ASN A 90 4.58 5.59 -7.10
N GLU A 91 5.11 6.79 -7.31
CA GLU A 91 5.23 7.38 -8.66
C GLU A 91 6.12 6.62 -9.67
N ASN A 92 6.94 5.66 -9.20
CA ASN A 92 7.97 4.95 -9.96
C ASN A 92 7.76 3.43 -10.04
N GLU A 93 7.04 2.83 -9.10
CA GLU A 93 6.89 1.37 -9.03
C GLU A 93 5.58 0.95 -8.38
N ALA A 94 5.19 -0.30 -8.65
CA ALA A 94 3.98 -0.91 -8.11
C ALA A 94 4.22 -2.38 -7.74
N ILE A 95 3.48 -2.87 -6.76
CA ILE A 95 3.40 -4.26 -6.34
C ILE A 95 1.94 -4.68 -6.40
N ILE A 96 1.68 -5.85 -6.99
CA ILE A 96 0.41 -6.56 -6.89
C ILE A 96 0.73 -7.92 -6.31
N THR A 97 0.06 -8.30 -5.23
CA THR A 97 0.39 -9.53 -4.48
C THR A 97 -0.85 -10.22 -3.92
N SER A 98 -0.71 -11.47 -3.47
CA SER A 98 -1.81 -12.24 -2.87
C SER A 98 -2.02 -11.97 -1.38
N THR A 99 -0.99 -11.58 -0.63
CA THR A 99 -1.10 -11.33 0.83
C THR A 99 -0.88 -9.87 1.22
N GLY A 100 -1.39 -9.50 2.39
CA GLY A 100 -1.43 -8.12 2.86
C GLY A 100 -0.11 -7.62 3.42
N LEU A 101 -0.06 -6.32 3.71
CA LEU A 101 0.99 -5.69 4.49
C LEU A 101 1.17 -6.40 5.84
N PHE A 102 2.38 -6.91 6.07
CA PHE A 102 2.89 -7.26 7.40
C PHE A 102 1.94 -8.09 8.27
N ASP A 103 1.26 -9.08 7.68
CA ASP A 103 0.63 -10.11 8.49
C ASP A 103 1.76 -10.88 9.19
N PHE A 104 2.11 -10.50 10.42
CA PHE A 104 3.10 -11.21 11.23
C PHE A 104 2.65 -12.64 11.57
N SER A 105 1.36 -12.95 11.39
CA SER A 105 0.84 -14.31 11.39
C SER A 105 1.36 -15.18 10.24
N GLU A 106 2.03 -14.58 9.25
CA GLU A 106 2.46 -15.21 8.00
C GLU A 106 3.95 -15.53 7.92
N GLN A 107 4.61 -15.82 9.05
CA GLN A 107 5.88 -16.55 8.99
C GLN A 107 5.74 -17.92 8.28
N ASN A 108 4.51 -18.39 8.00
CA ASN A 108 4.21 -19.67 7.37
C ASN A 108 3.37 -19.61 6.08
N ASN A 109 3.00 -18.44 5.55
CA ASN A 109 2.16 -18.39 4.34
C ASN A 109 3.00 -18.18 3.07
N ALA A 110 2.71 -19.00 2.07
CA ALA A 110 3.31 -18.89 0.75
C ALA A 110 2.60 -17.78 -0.03
N ASP A 111 3.28 -16.67 -0.23
CA ASP A 111 2.81 -15.52 -1.00
C ASP A 111 3.53 -15.49 -2.35
N MET A 112 2.85 -14.88 -3.31
CA MET A 112 3.42 -14.56 -4.61
C MET A 112 2.84 -13.26 -5.12
N GLY A 113 3.67 -12.54 -5.84
CA GLY A 113 3.26 -11.31 -6.46
C GLY A 113 4.11 -10.96 -7.67
N ILE A 114 3.85 -9.76 -8.15
CA ILE A 114 4.65 -9.12 -9.17
C ILE A 114 5.07 -7.74 -8.69
N TYR A 115 6.33 -7.43 -8.96
CA TYR A 115 6.88 -6.09 -8.87
C TYR A 115 6.96 -5.49 -10.27
N ILE A 116 6.50 -4.24 -10.40
CA ILE A 116 6.39 -3.51 -11.64
C ILE A 116 7.20 -2.22 -11.50
N SER A 117 8.29 -2.09 -12.26
CA SER A 117 9.02 -0.82 -12.40
C SER A 117 8.48 -0.02 -13.58
N LYS A 118 8.03 1.21 -13.35
CA LYS A 118 7.57 2.13 -14.41
C LYS A 118 8.66 2.42 -15.44
N GLU A 119 9.90 2.56 -15.00
CA GLU A 119 11.04 2.81 -15.89
C GLU A 119 11.19 1.68 -16.91
N LYS A 120 11.06 0.43 -16.43
CA LYS A 120 11.31 -0.76 -17.23
C LYS A 120 10.07 -1.27 -17.95
N ASP A 121 8.86 -0.94 -17.50
CA ASP A 121 7.58 -1.31 -18.13
C ASP A 121 6.50 -0.25 -17.88
N LYS A 122 6.51 0.78 -18.73
CA LYS A 122 5.60 1.93 -18.62
C LYS A 122 4.13 1.54 -18.86
N ASN A 123 3.88 0.60 -19.77
CA ASN A 123 2.53 0.24 -20.17
C ASN A 123 1.82 -0.51 -19.05
N LEU A 124 2.48 -1.53 -18.47
CA LEU A 124 1.87 -2.27 -17.36
C LEU A 124 1.68 -1.40 -16.12
N TYR A 125 2.65 -0.54 -15.80
CA TYR A 125 2.51 0.42 -14.71
C TYR A 125 1.33 1.37 -14.95
N ALA A 126 1.17 1.89 -16.18
CA ALA A 126 0.07 2.80 -16.53
C ALA A 126 -1.30 2.11 -16.40
N SER A 127 -1.44 0.87 -16.86
CA SER A 127 -2.67 0.08 -16.67
C SER A 127 -2.97 -0.19 -15.20
N THR A 128 -1.95 -0.51 -14.41
CA THR A 128 -2.07 -0.71 -12.95
C THR A 128 -2.55 0.56 -12.26
N LEU A 129 -1.93 1.70 -12.58
CA LEU A 129 -2.31 3.00 -12.03
C LEU A 129 -3.73 3.41 -12.45
N ALA A 130 -4.14 3.10 -13.68
CA ALA A 130 -5.50 3.38 -14.15
C ALA A 130 -6.55 2.63 -13.30
N GLU A 131 -6.35 1.34 -13.06
CA GLU A 131 -7.26 0.54 -12.21
C GLU A 131 -7.29 1.04 -10.77
N VAL A 132 -6.13 1.38 -10.21
CA VAL A 132 -6.03 1.99 -8.87
C VAL A 132 -6.81 3.31 -8.79
N ASN A 133 -6.73 4.15 -9.84
CA ASN A 133 -7.50 5.39 -9.88
C ASN A 133 -9.01 5.14 -9.98
N GLU A 134 -9.46 4.12 -10.70
CA GLU A 134 -10.88 3.74 -10.69
C GLU A 134 -11.34 3.26 -9.31
N LEU A 135 -10.54 2.44 -8.62
CA LEU A 135 -10.81 2.05 -7.24
C LEU A 135 -10.91 3.25 -6.29
N LEU A 136 -10.01 4.23 -6.42
CA LEU A 136 -10.03 5.45 -5.61
C LEU A 136 -11.29 6.30 -5.85
N LYS A 137 -11.77 6.43 -7.09
CA LYS A 137 -13.02 7.14 -7.41
C LYS A 137 -14.24 6.49 -6.76
N LEU A 138 -14.18 5.17 -6.58
CA LEU A 138 -15.26 4.37 -6.01
C LEU A 138 -15.15 4.22 -4.48
N SER A 139 -14.11 4.79 -3.87
CA SER A 139 -13.87 4.77 -2.42
C SER A 139 -14.40 6.06 -1.78
N TYR A 140 -14.66 6.01 -0.46
CA TYR A 140 -15.15 7.15 0.32
C TYR A 140 -14.26 7.40 1.55
N ASN A 141 -14.32 8.60 2.13
CA ASN A 141 -13.55 8.94 3.33
C ASN A 141 -14.41 8.84 4.59
#